data_AF-A0A923YVI8-F1
#
_entry.id   AF-A0A923YVI8-F1
#
_cell.length_a   1.000
_cell.length_b   1.000
_cell.length_c   1.000
_cell.angle_alpha   90.00
_cell.angle_beta   90.00
_cell.angle_gamma   90.00
#
_symmetry.space_group_name_H-M   'P 1'
#
loop_
_entity.id
_entity.type
_entity.pdbx_description
1 polymer ?
#
loop_
_entity_poly.entity_id
_entity_poly.type
_entity_poly.pdbx_seq_one_letter_code
_entity_poly.pdbx_strand_id
1 'polypeptide(L)'
;MTAHSKHADHKRQLPRLRRIEGQVRGIAGMVDDGRYCVDILTQLQAARAALARVEREILDDHVAACVTAAAASGNVEATKVKMTELTELLRRALR
;
A
#
# COMPACT_ATOMS: atom_id res chain seq x y z
N MET A 1 0.43 -8.26 28.61
CA MET A 1 -0.79 -8.29 27.79
C MET A 1 -0.75 -7.10 26.85
N THR A 2 -0.17 -7.27 25.66
CA THR A 2 0.00 -6.19 24.68
C THR A 2 -1.34 -5.92 23.99
N ALA A 3 -1.83 -4.69 24.14
CA ALA A 3 -3.03 -4.20 23.49
C ALA A 3 -2.89 -4.39 21.98
N HIS A 4 -3.64 -5.33 21.41
CA HIS A 4 -3.78 -5.45 19.97
C HIS A 4 -4.54 -4.21 19.50
N SER A 5 -3.81 -3.22 18.98
CA SER A 5 -4.46 -2.13 18.25
C SER A 5 -5.26 -2.75 17.11
N LYS A 6 -6.56 -2.46 17.01
CA LYS A 6 -7.40 -2.90 15.89
C LYS A 6 -6.80 -2.34 14.60
N HIS A 7 -5.92 -3.09 13.95
CA HIS A 7 -5.43 -2.78 12.61
C HIS A 7 -6.60 -2.97 11.63
N ALA A 8 -6.69 -2.09 10.61
CA ALA A 8 -7.70 -2.21 9.59
C ALA A 8 -7.55 -3.55 8.82
N ASP A 9 -8.67 -4.20 8.49
CA ASP A 9 -8.65 -5.42 7.67
C ASP A 9 -8.41 -5.05 6.20
N HIS A 10 -7.30 -5.55 5.64
CA HIS A 10 -6.88 -5.31 4.26
C HIS A 10 -7.04 -6.55 3.35
N LYS A 11 -7.86 -7.53 3.74
CA LYS A 11 -8.14 -8.70 2.90
C LYS A 11 -8.75 -8.32 1.54
N ARG A 12 -9.44 -7.18 1.44
CA ARG A 12 -10.02 -6.68 0.19
C ARG A 12 -8.98 -6.32 -0.88
N GLN A 13 -7.72 -6.08 -0.49
CA GLN A 13 -6.63 -5.80 -1.42
C GLN A 13 -5.96 -7.07 -1.97
N LEU A 14 -6.20 -8.26 -1.39
CA LEU A 14 -5.60 -9.52 -1.83
C LEU A 14 -5.81 -9.85 -3.32
N PRO A 15 -7.00 -9.67 -3.92
CA PRO A 15 -7.19 -9.93 -5.34
C PRO A 15 -6.30 -9.07 -6.24
N ARG A 16 -6.02 -7.81 -5.84
CA ARG A 16 -5.12 -6.93 -6.60
C ARG A 16 -3.68 -7.40 -6.50
N LEU A 17 -3.24 -7.77 -5.30
CA LEU A 17 -1.90 -8.31 -5.06
C LEU A 17 -1.66 -9.59 -5.88
N ARG A 18 -2.63 -10.51 -5.93
CA ARG A 18 -2.55 -11.72 -6.78
C ARG A 18 -2.44 -11.37 -8.28
N ARG A 19 -3.13 -10.33 -8.74
CA ARG A 19 -3.00 -9.86 -10.13
C ARG A 19 -1.60 -9.31 -10.41
N ILE A 20 -1.06 -8.52 -9.48
CA ILE A 20 0.30 -7.96 -9.57
C ILE A 20 1.35 -9.08 -9.61
N GLU A 21 1.18 -10.11 -8.79
CA GLU A 21 2.04 -11.30 -8.82
C GLU A 21 2.08 -11.93 -10.23
N GLY A 22 0.92 -12.07 -10.87
CA GLY A 22 0.82 -12.53 -12.25
C GLY A 22 1.52 -11.60 -13.25
N GLN A 23 1.41 -10.27 -13.06
CA GLN A 23 2.13 -9.30 -13.90
C GLN A 23 3.64 -9.43 -13.75
N VAL A 24 4.15 -9.55 -12.54
CA VAL A 24 5.59 -9.73 -12.27
C VAL A 24 6.10 -11.03 -12.88
N ARG A 25 5.33 -12.12 -12.76
CA ARG A 25 5.65 -13.40 -13.40
C ARG A 25 5.69 -13.27 -14.93
N GLY A 26 4.72 -12.55 -15.51
CA GLY A 26 4.70 -12.27 -16.94
C GLY A 26 5.93 -11.48 -17.39
N ILE A 27 6.31 -10.43 -16.66
CA ILE A 27 7.51 -9.62 -16.92
C ILE A 27 8.77 -10.48 -16.89
N ALA A 28 8.90 -11.38 -15.91
CA ALA A 28 10.04 -12.30 -15.83
C ALA A 28 10.13 -13.18 -17.09
N GLY A 29 8.99 -13.72 -17.57
CA GLY A 29 8.94 -14.44 -18.83
C GLY A 29 9.35 -13.59 -20.04
N MET A 30 8.92 -12.31 -20.10
CA MET A 30 9.34 -11.40 -21.17
C MET A 30 10.86 -11.18 -21.21
N VAL A 31 11.51 -11.17 -20.04
CA VAL A 31 12.97 -11.04 -19.93
C VAL A 31 13.65 -12.32 -20.41
N ASP A 32 13.16 -13.49 -19.99
CA ASP A 32 13.68 -14.80 -20.40
C ASP A 32 13.56 -15.01 -21.92
N ASP A 33 12.42 -14.58 -22.49
CA ASP A 33 12.14 -14.62 -23.93
C ASP A 33 12.92 -13.56 -24.73
N GLY A 34 13.73 -12.71 -24.09
CA GLY A 34 14.50 -11.66 -24.75
C GLY A 34 13.64 -10.61 -25.47
N ARG A 35 12.45 -10.29 -24.94
CA ARG A 35 11.53 -9.33 -25.57
C ARG A 35 12.08 -7.92 -25.61
N TYR A 36 11.50 -7.13 -26.52
CA TYR A 36 11.90 -5.74 -26.73
C TYR A 36 11.81 -4.91 -25.44
N CYS A 37 12.88 -4.15 -25.16
CA CYS A 37 13.04 -3.43 -23.90
C CYS A 37 11.88 -2.48 -23.60
N VAL A 38 11.30 -1.82 -24.61
CA VAL A 38 10.18 -0.89 -24.41
C VAL A 38 8.92 -1.61 -23.91
N ASP A 39 8.66 -2.83 -24.38
CA ASP A 39 7.52 -3.63 -23.92
C ASP A 39 7.70 -4.02 -22.45
N ILE A 40 8.91 -4.47 -22.08
CA ILE A 40 9.26 -4.86 -20.71
C ILE A 40 9.11 -3.64 -19.78
N LEU A 41 9.66 -2.49 -20.18
CA LEU A 41 9.54 -1.24 -19.42
C LEU A 41 8.07 -0.81 -19.26
N THR A 42 7.25 -0.97 -20.30
CA THR A 42 5.82 -0.65 -20.24
C THR A 42 5.10 -1.54 -19.23
N GLN A 43 5.36 -2.84 -19.21
CA GLN A 43 4.76 -3.74 -18.23
C GLN A 43 5.26 -3.48 -16.81
N LEU A 44 6.53 -3.16 -16.63
CA LEU A 44 7.08 -2.72 -15.33
C LEU A 44 6.37 -1.47 -14.81
N GLN A 45 6.12 -0.46 -15.65
CA GLN A 45 5.36 0.72 -15.24
C GLN A 45 3.92 0.37 -14.84
N ALA A 46 3.28 -0.55 -15.57
CA ALA A 46 1.93 -1.03 -15.23
C ALA A 46 1.90 -1.73 -13.86
N ALA A 47 2.88 -2.60 -13.57
CA ALA A 47 2.99 -3.27 -12.28
C ALA A 47 3.26 -2.28 -11.13
N ARG A 48 4.15 -1.29 -11.35
CA ARG A 48 4.43 -0.23 -10.38
C ARG A 48 3.19 0.61 -10.08
N ALA A 49 2.43 1.00 -11.11
CA ALA A 49 1.20 1.77 -10.93
C ALA A 49 0.13 0.98 -10.16
N ALA A 50 0.02 -0.34 -10.41
CA ALA A 50 -0.88 -1.21 -9.68
C ALA A 50 -0.49 -1.37 -8.20
N LEU A 51 0.81 -1.52 -7.90
CA LEU A 51 1.32 -1.54 -6.53
C LEU A 51 1.04 -0.23 -5.80
N ALA A 52 1.34 0.90 -6.42
CA ALA A 52 1.10 2.22 -5.84
C ALA A 52 -0.40 2.45 -5.54
N ARG A 53 -1.30 1.85 -6.32
CA ARG A 53 -2.74 1.88 -6.03
C ARG A 53 -3.07 1.07 -4.77
N VAL A 54 -2.55 -0.14 -4.63
CA VAL A 54 -2.79 -0.97 -3.44
C VAL A 54 -2.26 -0.27 -2.18
N GLU A 55 -1.08 0.32 -2.27
CA GLU A 55 -0.48 1.11 -1.18
C GLU A 55 -1.39 2.27 -0.75
N ARG A 56 -1.92 3.06 -1.70
CA ARG A 56 -2.88 4.13 -1.41
C ARG A 56 -4.16 3.62 -0.76
N GLU A 57 -4.73 2.51 -1.27
CA GLU A 57 -5.95 1.93 -0.69
C GLU A 57 -5.73 1.48 0.78
N ILE A 58 -4.57 0.91 1.10
CA ILE A 58 -4.21 0.51 2.47
C ILE A 58 -4.00 1.75 3.36
N LEU A 59 -3.37 2.79 2.81
CA LEU A 59 -3.15 4.04 3.52
C LEU A 59 -4.47 4.73 3.86
N ASP A 60 -5.39 4.85 2.89
CA ASP A 60 -6.72 5.44 3.08
C ASP A 60 -7.50 4.70 4.18
N ASP A 61 -7.43 3.36 4.17
CA ASP A 61 -8.03 2.50 5.19
C ASP A 61 -7.44 2.77 6.59
N HIS A 62 -6.11 2.97 6.67
CA HIS A 62 -5.43 3.29 7.91
C HIS A 62 -5.82 4.67 8.44
N VAL A 63 -5.87 5.69 7.58
CA VAL A 63 -6.31 7.04 7.95
C VAL A 63 -7.74 6.99 8.48
N ALA A 64 -8.67 6.38 7.74
CA ALA A 64 -10.08 6.30 8.12
C ALA A 64 -10.27 5.54 9.46
N ALA A 65 -9.52 4.47 9.71
CA ALA A 65 -9.66 3.70 10.94
C ALA A 65 -8.99 4.37 12.14
N CYS A 66 -7.75 4.85 12.00
CA CYS A 66 -6.95 5.34 13.13
C CYS A 66 -7.22 6.81 13.46
N VAL A 67 -7.39 7.68 12.46
CA VAL A 67 -7.61 9.12 12.69
C VAL A 67 -9.02 9.38 13.19
N THR A 68 -10.03 8.78 12.57
CA THR A 68 -11.43 8.99 12.98
C THR A 68 -11.69 8.44 14.38
N ALA A 69 -11.13 7.27 14.72
CA ALA A 69 -11.25 6.72 16.07
C ALA A 69 -10.51 7.57 17.12
N ALA A 70 -9.31 8.07 16.82
CA ALA A 70 -8.56 8.94 17.73
C ALA A 70 -9.25 10.29 17.93
N ALA A 71 -9.75 10.91 16.85
CA ALA A 71 -10.51 12.16 16.92
C ALA A 71 -11.81 12.02 17.73
N ALA A 72 -12.54 10.92 17.56
CA ALA A 72 -13.75 10.63 18.34
C ALA A 72 -13.48 10.38 19.83
N SER A 73 -12.25 9.98 20.20
CA SER A 73 -11.87 9.70 21.59
C SER A 73 -11.60 10.96 22.43
N GLY A 74 -11.45 12.14 21.79
CA GLY A 74 -11.09 13.39 22.48
C GLY A 74 -9.65 13.42 23.04
N ASN A 75 -8.87 12.34 22.88
CA ASN A 75 -7.49 12.28 23.34
C ASN A 75 -6.53 12.87 22.29
N VAL A 76 -6.20 14.15 22.49
CA VAL A 76 -5.34 14.94 21.60
C VAL A 76 -3.93 14.33 21.45
N GLU A 77 -3.38 13.76 22.53
CA GLU A 77 -2.03 13.20 22.51
C GLU A 77 -1.97 11.89 21.72
N ALA A 78 -2.95 11.00 21.93
CA ALA A 78 -3.08 9.78 21.14
C ALA A 78 -3.29 10.09 19.64
N THR A 79 -4.03 11.16 19.33
CA THR A 79 -4.25 11.63 17.96
C THR A 79 -2.95 12.14 17.32
N LYS A 80 -2.14 12.92 18.06
CA LYS A 80 -0.83 13.41 17.59
C LYS A 80 0.16 12.29 17.29
N VAL A 81 0.22 11.26 18.14
CA VAL A 81 1.08 10.09 17.92
C VAL A 81 0.69 9.39 16.61
N LYS A 82 -0.61 9.12 16.41
CA LYS A 82 -1.11 8.48 15.19
C LYS A 82 -0.89 9.31 13.92
N MET A 83 -1.02 10.64 14.01
CA MET A 83 -0.71 11.55 12.90
C MET A 83 0.78 11.58 12.55
N THR A 84 1.66 11.51 13.55
CA THR A 84 3.11 11.43 13.32
C THR A 84 3.49 10.13 12.62
N GLU A 85 2.94 8.99 13.07
CA GLU A 85 3.14 7.68 12.42
C GLU A 85 2.70 7.72 10.94
N LEU A 86 1.53 8.30 10.66
CA LEU A 86 1.02 8.46 9.30
C LEU A 86 1.94 9.34 8.43
N THR A 87 2.41 10.46 8.98
CA THR A 87 3.29 11.39 8.27
C THR A 87 4.62 10.75 7.90
N GLU A 88 5.18 9.92 8.80
CA GLU A 88 6.40 9.15 8.54
C GLU A 88 6.22 8.09 7.46
N LEU A 89 5.06 7.42 7.41
CA LEU A 89 4.74 6.48 6.33
C LEU A 89 4.62 7.19 4.98
N LEU A 90 3.91 8.32 4.93
CA LEU A 90 3.79 9.15 3.72
C LEU A 90 5.14 9.64 3.21
N ARG A 91 6.05 10.06 4.11
CA ARG A 91 7.42 10.47 3.74
C ARG A 91 8.27 9.34 3.16
N ARG A 92 7.95 8.08 3.44
CA ARG A 92 8.64 6.92 2.84
C ARG A 92 8.05 6.58 1.48
N ALA A 93 6.73 6.69 1.33
CA ALA A 93 6.02 6.41 0.08
C ALA A 93 6.27 7.44 -1.04
N LEU A 94 6.59 8.69 -0.68
CA LEU A 94 6.87 9.78 -1.63
C LEU A 94 8.34 9.91 -2.04
N ARG A 95 9.20 8.96 -1.66
CA ARG A 95 10.62 8.93 -2.06
C ARG A 95 10.85 8.26 -3.41
#